data_AF-A0A1F6RN31-F1
#
_entry.id   AF-A0A1F6RN31-F1
#
_cell.length_a   1.000
_cell.length_b   1.000
_cell.length_c   1.000
_cell.angle_alpha   90.00
_cell.angle_beta   90.00
_cell.angle_gamma   90.00
#
_symmetry.space_group_name_H-M   'P 1'
#
loop_
_entity.id
_entity.type
_entity.pdbx_description
1 polymer ?
#
loop_
_entity_poly.entity_id
_entity_poly.type
_entity_poly.pdbx_seq_one_letter_code
_entity_poly.pdbx_strand_id
1 'polypeptide(L)'
;MSISKIVIMGTVVRNPEKRFTSNNLPITYFTINTGKNDEPSLIRVMAVGKLADTAADSAKKDKVVIVEGRLQNSVIKTNTGEEKKIIEINAKAIEVVNEAALAGSEYQNVEDLGFNEEELSADELIGEDEIPF
;
A
#
# COMPACT_ATOMS: atom_id res chain seq x y z
N MET A 1 -14.52 -10.77 -19.79
CA MET A 1 -13.65 -9.62 -19.46
C MET A 1 -13.14 -9.82 -18.04
N SER A 2 -11.87 -9.54 -17.76
CA SER A 2 -11.33 -9.60 -16.39
C SER A 2 -11.08 -8.20 -15.84
N ILE A 3 -11.45 -8.00 -14.57
CA ILE A 3 -11.17 -6.78 -13.82
C ILE A 3 -10.04 -7.05 -12.84
N SER A 4 -9.06 -6.14 -12.82
CA SER A 4 -7.97 -6.14 -11.84
C SER A 4 -7.82 -4.69 -11.40
N LYS A 5 -7.94 -4.46 -10.08
CA LYS A 5 -7.73 -3.18 -9.43
C LYS A 5 -7.05 -3.47 -8.10
N ILE A 6 -6.00 -2.72 -7.81
CA ILE A 6 -5.26 -2.79 -6.55
C ILE A 6 -5.02 -1.37 -6.06
N VAL A 7 -5.20 -1.17 -4.76
CA VAL A 7 -4.82 0.05 -4.04
C VAL A 7 -4.03 -0.40 -2.84
N ILE A 8 -2.77 0.03 -2.73
CA ILE A 8 -1.90 -0.34 -1.62
C ILE A 8 -1.12 0.86 -1.12
N MET A 9 -0.81 0.85 0.16
CA MET A 9 0.10 1.78 0.80
C MET A 9 1.34 1.02 1.25
N GLY A 10 2.51 1.65 1.12
CA GLY A 10 3.75 1.06 1.61
C GLY A 10 4.91 2.04 1.57
N THR A 11 6.02 1.62 2.16
CA THR A 11 7.25 2.41 2.23
C THR A 11 8.19 2.04 1.10
N VAL A 12 8.69 3.04 0.38
CA VAL A 12 9.66 2.84 -0.70
C VAL A 12 10.99 2.35 -0.13
N VAL A 13 11.42 1.16 -0.53
CA VAL A 13 12.60 0.49 0.05
C VAL A 13 13.92 1.05 -0.51
N ARG A 14 13.89 1.58 -1.74
CA ARG A 14 15.06 2.15 -2.42
C ARG A 14 14.62 3.19 -3.44
N ASN A 15 15.54 4.06 -3.83
CA ASN A 15 15.26 5.06 -4.84
C ASN A 15 14.74 4.45 -6.16
N PRO A 16 13.81 5.13 -6.84
CA PRO A 16 13.19 4.65 -8.05
C PRO A 16 14.20 4.63 -9.19
N GLU A 17 14.10 3.61 -10.04
CA GLU A 17 14.95 3.44 -11.21
C GLU A 17 14.18 3.85 -12.47
N LYS A 18 14.54 5.01 -13.03
CA LYS A 18 13.99 5.51 -14.29
C LYS A 18 14.77 4.94 -15.47
N ARG A 19 14.04 4.40 -16.44
CA ARG A 19 14.54 3.85 -17.69
C ARG A 19 13.70 4.38 -18.86
N PHE A 20 14.17 4.15 -20.07
CA PHE A 20 13.43 4.43 -21.29
C PHE A 20 13.30 3.16 -22.11
N THR A 21 12.15 2.99 -22.75
CA THR A 21 11.96 1.96 -23.78
C THR A 21 12.69 2.34 -25.08
N SER A 22 12.80 1.39 -26.02
CA SER A 22 13.32 1.66 -27.37
C SER A 22 12.55 2.77 -28.11
N ASN A 23 11.29 3.00 -27.74
CA ASN A 23 10.44 4.05 -28.31
C ASN A 23 10.52 5.36 -27.50
N ASN A 24 11.53 5.54 -26.66
CA ASN A 24 11.74 6.70 -25.80
C ASN A 24 10.58 6.98 -24.79
N LEU A 25 9.76 5.97 -24.49
CA LEU A 25 8.75 6.06 -23.43
C LEU A 25 9.42 5.89 -22.05
N PRO A 26 9.27 6.84 -21.11
CA PRO A 26 9.83 6.71 -19.77
C PRO A 26 9.07 5.64 -18.96
N ILE A 27 9.83 4.84 -18.23
CA ILE A 27 9.34 3.84 -17.29
C ILE A 27 10.12 3.97 -15.99
N THR A 28 9.41 4.01 -14.86
CA THR A 28 10.03 4.07 -13.54
C THR A 28 9.61 2.86 -12.73
N TYR A 29 10.61 2.16 -12.20
CA TYR A 29 10.41 1.02 -11.32
C TYR A 29 10.81 1.37 -9.88
N PHE A 30 10.01 0.94 -8.93
CA PHE A 30 10.36 1.01 -7.52
C PHE A 30 9.75 -0.18 -6.76
N THR A 31 10.19 -0.36 -5.52
CA THR A 31 9.73 -1.44 -4.65
C THR A 31 9.22 -0.82 -3.37
N ILE A 32 8.01 -1.22 -2.97
CA ILE A 32 7.43 -0.81 -1.69
C ILE A 32 7.35 -2.00 -0.75
N ASN A 33 7.54 -1.75 0.53
CA ASN A 33 7.25 -2.70 1.59
C ASN A 33 5.86 -2.41 2.16
N THR A 34 4.97 -3.41 2.12
CA THR A 34 3.63 -3.36 2.72
C THR A 34 3.51 -4.25 3.96
N GLY A 35 4.60 -4.94 4.33
CA GLY A 35 4.65 -5.85 5.46
C GLY A 35 4.99 -5.14 6.77
N LYS A 36 4.92 -5.88 7.87
CA LYS A 36 5.39 -5.41 9.19
C LYS A 36 6.89 -5.68 9.32
N ASN A 37 7.52 -5.10 10.35
CA ASN A 37 8.97 -5.17 10.55
C ASN A 37 9.52 -6.61 10.45
N ASP A 38 8.84 -7.59 11.06
CA ASP A 38 9.31 -8.97 11.12
C ASP A 38 8.91 -9.83 9.90
N GLU A 39 7.98 -9.34 9.06
CA GLU A 39 7.45 -10.04 7.89
C GLU A 39 7.36 -9.07 6.69
N PRO A 40 8.48 -8.76 6.03
CA PRO A 40 8.50 -7.83 4.91
C PRO A 40 7.74 -8.39 3.71
N SER A 41 6.87 -7.57 3.11
CA SER A 41 6.14 -7.90 1.89
C SER A 41 6.55 -6.91 0.80
N LEU A 42 7.41 -7.36 -0.11
CA LEU A 42 8.01 -6.52 -1.13
C LEU A 42 7.23 -6.60 -2.43
N ILE A 43 6.68 -5.47 -2.86
CA ILE A 43 5.87 -5.38 -4.08
C ILE A 43 6.56 -4.43 -5.05
N ARG A 44 6.75 -4.90 -6.30
CA ARG A 44 7.28 -4.07 -7.38
C ARG A 44 6.16 -3.25 -8.01
N VAL A 45 6.44 -1.97 -8.24
CA VAL A 45 5.56 -1.03 -8.93
C VAL A 45 6.26 -0.53 -10.19
N MET A 46 5.49 -0.44 -11.27
CA MET A 46 5.90 0.12 -12.55
C MET A 46 4.99 1.30 -12.90
N ALA A 47 5.58 2.46 -13.12
CA ALA A 47 4.92 3.64 -13.66
C ALA A 47 5.43 3.91 -15.09
N VAL A 48 4.55 4.42 -15.97
CA VAL A 48 4.87 4.69 -17.38
C VAL A 48 4.50 6.12 -17.77
N GLY A 49 5.17 6.67 -18.78
CA GLY A 49 4.87 8.00 -19.32
C GLY A 49 5.05 9.09 -18.27
N LYS A 50 4.13 10.06 -18.23
CA LYS A 50 4.17 11.17 -17.26
C LYS A 50 4.23 10.71 -15.80
N LEU A 51 3.54 9.62 -15.47
CA LEU A 51 3.58 9.06 -14.11
C LEU A 51 4.96 8.51 -13.76
N ALA A 52 5.71 8.01 -14.75
CA ALA A 52 7.09 7.58 -14.54
C ALA A 52 7.99 8.76 -14.14
N ASP A 53 7.83 9.90 -14.80
CA ASP A 53 8.58 11.12 -14.47
C ASP A 53 8.27 11.56 -13.03
N THR A 54 6.99 11.68 -12.70
CA THR A 54 6.56 12.05 -11.34
C THR A 54 7.05 11.06 -10.29
N ALA A 55 6.93 9.76 -10.52
CA ALA A 55 7.38 8.74 -9.59
C ALA A 55 8.89 8.76 -9.38
N ALA A 56 9.67 9.06 -10.44
CA ALA A 56 11.12 9.17 -10.32
C ALA A 56 11.52 10.33 -9.40
N ASP A 57 10.75 11.42 -9.41
CA ASP A 57 11.04 12.63 -8.64
C ASP A 57 10.50 12.55 -7.21
N SER A 58 9.32 11.96 -7.00
CA SER A 58 8.60 12.02 -5.71
C SER A 58 8.71 10.74 -4.85
N ALA A 59 8.70 9.55 -5.45
CA ALA A 59 8.69 8.27 -4.72
C ALA A 59 10.10 7.84 -4.29
N LYS A 60 10.78 8.68 -3.51
CA LYS A 60 12.15 8.44 -3.01
C LYS A 60 12.18 7.41 -1.87
N LYS A 61 13.38 6.89 -1.58
CA LYS A 61 13.62 5.97 -0.45
C LYS A 61 13.01 6.51 0.85
N ASP A 62 12.46 5.60 1.66
CA ASP A 62 11.84 5.84 2.96
C ASP A 62 10.56 6.71 2.94
N LYS A 63 10.06 7.09 1.75
CA LYS A 63 8.75 7.74 1.62
C LYS A 63 7.62 6.72 1.62
N VAL A 64 6.53 7.07 2.29
CA VAL A 64 5.27 6.33 2.24
C VAL A 64 4.49 6.76 1.02
N VAL A 65 4.03 5.80 0.24
CA VAL A 65 3.29 6.04 -1.00
C VAL A 65 2.02 5.21 -1.05
N ILE A 66 0.97 5.78 -1.63
CA ILE A 66 -0.24 5.10 -2.04
C ILE A 66 -0.15 4.86 -3.54
N VAL A 67 -0.42 3.63 -3.96
CA VAL A 67 -0.38 3.21 -5.37
C VAL A 67 -1.72 2.61 -5.73
N GLU A 68 -2.42 3.22 -6.69
CA GLU A 68 -3.55 2.61 -7.39
C GLU A 68 -3.07 2.07 -8.73
N GLY A 69 -3.52 0.87 -9.10
CA GLY A 69 -3.16 0.29 -10.38
C GLY A 69 -3.85 -1.03 -10.69
N ARG A 70 -3.19 -1.81 -11.54
CA ARG A 70 -3.59 -3.17 -11.90
C ARG A 70 -2.47 -4.14 -11.56
N LEU A 71 -2.82 -5.26 -10.94
CA LEU A 71 -1.89 -6.36 -10.74
C LEU A 71 -1.63 -7.04 -12.09
N GLN A 72 -0.36 -7.29 -12.42
CA GLN A 72 0.04 -7.97 -13.65
C GLN A 72 1.20 -8.95 -13.40
N ASN A 73 1.27 -9.99 -14.23
CA ASN A 73 2.41 -10.89 -14.29
C ASN A 73 3.39 -10.41 -15.36
N SER A 74 4.64 -10.19 -14.97
CA SER A 74 5.72 -9.81 -15.89
C SER A 74 6.82 -10.85 -15.86
N VAL A 75 7.54 -10.99 -16.97
CA VAL A 75 8.70 -11.88 -17.08
C VAL A 75 9.96 -11.03 -17.08
N ILE A 76 10.88 -11.31 -16.15
CA ILE A 76 12.20 -10.69 -16.10
C ILE A 76 13.26 -11.73 -16.44
N LYS A 77 14.29 -11.32 -17.19
CA LYS A 77 15.47 -12.14 -17.41
C LYS A 77 16.48 -11.87 -16.32
N THR A 78 16.95 -12.92 -15.66
CA THR A 78 18.03 -12.83 -14.67
C THR A 78 19.38 -12.69 -15.39
N ASN A 79 20.42 -12.33 -14.62
CA ASN A 79 21.78 -12.22 -15.15
C ASN A 79 22.33 -13.56 -15.67
N THR A 80 21.74 -14.69 -15.26
CA THR A 80 22.07 -16.03 -15.73
C THR A 80 21.31 -16.42 -17.01
N GLY A 81 20.43 -15.54 -17.51
CA GLY A 81 19.61 -15.77 -18.70
C GLY A 81 18.28 -16.49 -18.43
N GLU A 82 18.00 -16.85 -17.18
CA GLU A 82 16.76 -17.54 -16.80
C GLU A 82 15.58 -16.56 -16.78
N GLU A 83 14.41 -17.02 -17.21
CA GLU A 83 13.18 -16.24 -17.19
C GLU A 83 12.42 -16.46 -15.88
N LYS A 84 12.27 -15.39 -15.11
CA LYS A 84 11.51 -15.40 -13.86
C LYS A 84 10.20 -14.65 -14.04
N LYS A 85 9.08 -15.31 -13.73
CA LYS A 85 7.78 -14.66 -13.59
C LYS A 85 7.72 -13.91 -12.27
N ILE A 86 7.32 -12.65 -12.32
CA ILE A 86 7.09 -11.80 -11.15
C ILE A 86 5.69 -11.22 -11.21
N ILE A 87 5.14 -10.96 -10.03
CA ILE A 87 3.93 -10.16 -9.88
C ILE A 87 4.36 -8.72 -9.66
N GLU A 88 3.78 -7.79 -10.39
CA GLU A 88 4.02 -6.36 -10.22
C GLU A 88 2.73 -5.56 -10.42
N ILE A 89 2.77 -4.29 -10.02
CA ILE A 89 1.65 -3.37 -10.18
C ILE A 89 1.96 -2.40 -11.32
N ASN A 90 1.09 -2.38 -12.31
CA ASN A 90 1.03 -1.31 -13.30
C ASN A 90 0.27 -0.13 -12.69
N ALA A 91 1.00 0.91 -12.29
CA ALA A 91 0.45 2.05 -11.59
C ALA A 91 -0.39 2.94 -12.52
N LYS A 92 -1.58 3.29 -12.05
CA LYS A 92 -2.47 4.29 -12.64
C LYS A 92 -2.34 5.63 -11.92
N ALA A 93 -2.15 5.61 -10.60
CA ALA A 93 -1.92 6.80 -9.78
C ALA A 93 -0.94 6.47 -8.65
N ILE A 94 -0.12 7.46 -8.29
CA ILE A 94 0.84 7.38 -7.18
C ILE A 94 0.74 8.68 -6.40
N GLU A 95 0.54 8.57 -5.10
CA GLU A 95 0.51 9.69 -4.17
C GLU A 95 1.54 9.47 -3.07
N VAL A 96 2.34 10.50 -2.78
CA VAL A 96 3.29 10.46 -1.67
C VAL A 96 2.59 11.02 -0.43
N VAL A 97 2.64 10.26 0.66
CA VAL A 97 2.08 10.70 1.94
C VAL A 97 3.14 11.53 2.66
N ASN A 98 2.78 12.78 2.99
CA ASN A 98 3.66 13.65 3.76
C ASN A 98 3.71 13.23 5.23
N GLU A 99 4.88 13.34 5.86
CA GLU A 99 5.10 12.95 7.26
C GLU A 99 4.18 13.69 8.24
N ALA A 100 3.80 14.94 7.96
CA ALA A 100 2.80 15.67 8.76
C ALA A 100 1.41 15.01 8.74
N ALA A 101 1.05 14.32 7.66
CA ALA A 101 -0.21 13.58 7.56
C ALA A 101 -0.14 12.22 8.30
N LEU A 102 1.06 11.65 8.46
CA LEU A 102 1.29 10.42 9.25
C LEU A 102 1.37 10.71 10.76
N ALA A 103 1.86 11.89 11.13
CA ALA A 103 1.91 12.36 12.52
C ALA A 103 0.51 12.68 13.11
N GLY A 104 -0.50 12.88 12.26
CA GLY A 104 -1.90 13.07 12.68
C GLY A 104 -2.68 11.76 12.87
N SER A 105 -2.08 10.61 12.52
CA SER A 105 -2.64 9.28 12.77
C SER A 105 -1.85 8.60 13.88
N GLU A 106 -1.78 9.22 15.05
CA GLU A 106 -1.75 8.43 16.27
C GLU A 106 -3.07 7.66 16.29
N TYR A 107 -3.01 6.35 16.11
CA TYR A 107 -4.01 5.50 16.74
C TYR A 107 -3.88 5.84 18.23
N GLN A 108 -4.76 6.72 18.71
CA GLN A 108 -4.98 6.87 20.14
C GLN A 108 -5.18 5.44 20.63
N ASN A 109 -4.30 5.00 21.53
CA ASN A 109 -4.62 3.85 22.35
C ASN A 109 -6.00 4.16 22.93
N VAL A 110 -7.02 3.45 22.46
CA VAL A 110 -8.34 3.37 23.11
C VAL A 110 -8.15 2.51 24.36
N GLU A 111 -7.22 2.91 25.22
CA GLU A 111 -7.04 2.41 26.58
C GLU A 111 -7.54 3.45 27.60
N ASP A 112 -8.05 4.59 27.15
CA ASP A 112 -8.67 5.60 28.01
C ASP A 112 -9.98 6.13 27.41
N LEU A 113 -10.87 5.21 27.01
CA LEU A 113 -12.29 5.49 27.18
C LEU A 113 -12.63 4.92 28.55
N GLY A 114 -12.58 5.77 29.58
CA GLY A 114 -13.10 5.45 30.91
C GLY A 114 -14.57 5.06 30.78
N PHE A 115 -14.81 3.77 30.58
CA PHE A 115 -16.10 3.16 30.83
C PHE A 115 -16.34 3.31 32.32
N ASN A 116 -17.18 4.28 32.68
CA ASN A 116 -17.64 4.43 34.03
C ASN A 116 -18.51 3.20 34.33
N GLU A 117 -17.94 2.21 35.04
CA GLU A 117 -18.63 0.96 35.43
C GLU A 117 -19.88 1.21 36.30
N GLU A 118 -20.11 2.46 36.73
CA GLU A 118 -21.27 2.84 37.55
C GLU A 118 -22.56 3.08 36.76
N GLU A 119 -22.55 3.09 35.42
CA GLU A 119 -23.77 3.39 34.62
C GLU A 119 -24.31 2.20 33.79
N LEU A 120 -23.81 0.99 34.00
CA LEU A 120 -24.35 -0.23 33.40
C LEU A 120 -24.67 -1.26 34.47
N SER A 121 -25.73 -1.02 35.24
CA SER A 121 -26.35 -2.13 35.99
C SER A 121 -26.86 -3.16 34.98
N ALA A 122 -26.35 -4.39 35.08
CA ALA A 122 -26.73 -5.52 34.24
C ALA A 122 -28.23 -5.84 34.25
N ASP A 123 -28.98 -5.30 35.22
CA ASP A 123 -30.43 -5.44 35.37
C ASP A 123 -31.24 -4.60 34.35
N GLU A 124 -30.65 -3.61 33.66
CA GLU A 124 -31.38 -2.72 32.74
C GLU A 124 -31.19 -3.08 31.25
N LEU A 125 -30.18 -3.91 30.91
CA LEU A 125 -29.87 -4.30 29.52
C LEU A 125 -30.56 -5.59 29.05
N ILE A 126 -31.15 -6.34 29.98
CA ILE A 126 -31.87 -7.58 29.67
C ILE A 126 -33.31 -7.35 30.13
N GLY A 127 -34.12 -6.72 29.29
CA GLY A 127 -35.56 -6.77 29.46
C GLY A 127 -35.95 -8.25 29.50
N GLU A 128 -36.47 -8.71 30.64
CA GLU A 128 -36.70 -10.13 30.98
C GLU A 128 -37.75 -10.83 30.09
N ASP A 129 -38.24 -10.18 29.04
CA ASP A 129 -39.55 -10.46 28.45
C ASP A 129 -39.58 -10.79 26.96
N GLU A 130 -38.47 -11.08 26.26
CA GLU A 130 -38.60 -11.57 24.87
C GLU A 130 -37.35 -12.31 24.35
N ILE A 131 -37.20 -13.59 24.72
CA ILE A 131 -36.41 -14.54 23.94
C ILE A 131 -37.39 -15.43 23.14
N PRO A 132 -37.64 -15.15 21.85
CA PRO A 132 -38.49 -16.02 21.04
C PRO A 132 -37.79 -17.35 20.75
N PHE A 133 -38.51 -18.46 20.96
CA PHE A 133 -38.09 -19.84 20.65
C PHE A 133 -37.94 -20.10 19.15
#